data_AF-A0A1W2A5B7-F1
#
_entry.id   AF-A0A1W2A5B7-F1
#
_cell.length_a   1.000
_cell.length_b   1.000
_cell.length_c   1.000
_cell.angle_alpha   90.00
_cell.angle_beta   90.00
_cell.angle_gamma   90.00
#
_symmetry.space_group_name_H-M   'P 1'
#
loop_
_entity.id
_entity.type
_entity.pdbx_description
1 polymer ?
#
loop_
_entity_poly.entity_id
_entity_poly.type
_entity_poly.pdbx_seq_one_letter_code
_entity_poly.pdbx_strand_id
1 'polypeptide(L)' 'MAAGVIGSRFTIAGIQPVLVPSSVLLAFAVSALIGLFFGSYPASRAAKLRPIEALRHE' A
#
# COMPACT_ATOMS: atom_id res chain seq x y z
N MET A 1 -1.52 5.83 -12.93
CA MET A 1 -2.83 5.62 -13.61
C MET A 1 -2.70 5.56 -15.13
N ALA A 2 -1.92 6.45 -15.77
CA ALA A 2 -1.76 6.48 -17.23
C ALA A 2 -1.28 5.16 -17.87
N ALA A 3 -0.30 4.48 -17.26
CA ALA A 3 0.22 3.20 -17.79
C ALA A 3 -0.81 2.05 -17.76
N GLY A 4 -1.71 2.02 -16.78
CA GLY A 4 -2.76 0.99 -16.67
C GLY A 4 -3.83 1.13 -17.75
N VAL A 5 -4.15 2.36 -18.15
CA VAL A 5 -5.10 2.63 -19.24
C VAL A 5 -4.51 2.24 -20.59
N ILE A 6 -3.22 2.50 -20.81
CA ILE A 6 -2.51 2.16 -22.06
C ILE A 6 -2.35 0.63 -22.21
N GLY A 7 -2.01 -0.07 -21.14
CA GLY A 7 -1.94 -1.54 -21.13
C GLY A 7 -3.29 -2.24 -21.33
N SER A 8 -4.38 -1.65 -20.80
CA SER A 8 -5.74 -2.22 -20.96
C SER A 8 -6.28 -2.17 -22.39
N ARG A 9 -5.70 -1.34 -23.26
CA ARG A 9 -6.05 -1.24 -24.69
C ARG A 9 -5.18 -2.13 -25.59
N PHE A 10 -4.14 -2.75 -25.04
CA PHE A 10 -3.38 -3.79 -25.72
C PHE A 10 -3.96 -5.15 -25.35
N THR A 11 -4.58 -5.80 -26.32
CA THR A 11 -5.09 -7.17 -26.21
C THR A 11 -3.92 -8.12 -25.95
N ILE A 12 -3.64 -8.40 -24.67
CA ILE A 12 -2.70 -9.44 -24.27
C ILE A 12 -3.50 -10.74 -24.27
N ALA A 13 -3.27 -11.59 -25.27
CA ALA A 13 -3.84 -12.94 -25.40
C ALA A 13 -5.38 -13.04 -25.56
N GLY A 14 -6.06 -12.02 -26.10
CA GLY A 14 -7.49 -12.08 -26.44
C GLY A 14 -8.46 -11.79 -25.28
N ILE A 15 -7.95 -11.43 -24.10
CA ILE A 15 -8.74 -11.12 -22.91
C ILE A 15 -8.79 -9.60 -22.75
N GLN A 16 -10.00 -9.02 -22.70
CA GLN A 16 -10.19 -7.60 -22.42
C GLN A 16 -10.18 -7.37 -20.90
N PRO A 17 -9.20 -6.62 -20.34
CA PRO A 17 -9.16 -6.37 -18.90
C PRO A 17 -10.29 -5.42 -18.51
N VAL A 18 -11.28 -5.93 -17.78
CA VAL A 18 -12.37 -5.11 -17.24
C VAL A 18 -11.86 -4.37 -16.01
N LEU A 19 -11.54 -3.09 -16.17
CA LEU A 19 -11.19 -2.21 -15.05
C LEU A 19 -12.46 -1.64 -14.43
N VAL A 20 -12.79 -2.11 -13.22
CA VAL A 20 -13.89 -1.56 -12.43
C VAL A 20 -13.32 -0.52 -11.46
N PRO A 21 -13.69 0.78 -11.56
CA PRO A 21 -13.13 1.83 -10.70
C PRO A 21 -13.33 1.58 -9.20
N SER A 22 -14.44 0.95 -8.80
CA SER A 22 -14.70 0.58 -7.41
C SER A 22 -13.70 -0.43 -6.88
N SER A 23 -13.29 -1.42 -7.69
CA SER A 23 -12.26 -2.40 -7.32
C SER A 23 -10.90 -1.75 -7.10
N VAL A 24 -10.55 -0.74 -7.91
CA VAL A 24 -9.29 0.01 -7.76
C VAL A 24 -9.29 0.78 -6.44
N LEU A 25 -10.38 1.48 -6.15
CA LEU A 25 -10.51 2.24 -4.90
C LEU A 25 -10.50 1.33 -3.67
N LEU A 26 -11.20 0.20 -3.74
CA LEU A 26 -11.23 -0.79 -2.67
C LEU A 26 -9.85 -1.40 -2.44
N ALA A 27 -9.15 -1.81 -3.50
CA ALA A 27 -7.80 -2.37 -3.40
C ALA A 27 -6.81 -1.38 -2.78
N PHE A 28 -6.87 -0.11 -3.19
CA PHE A 28 -6.06 0.95 -2.60
C PHE A 28 -6.39 1.17 -1.13
N ALA A 29 -7.67 1.25 -0.78
CA ALA A 29 -8.12 1.47 0.60
C ALA A 29 -7.69 0.33 1.53
N VAL A 30 -7.85 -0.93 1.10
CA VAL A 30 -7.41 -2.11 1.86
C VAL A 30 -5.89 -2.12 2.03
N SER A 31 -5.15 -1.86 0.96
CA SER A 31 -3.68 -1.78 1.02
C SER A 31 -3.20 -0.69 1.98
N ALA A 32 -3.78 0.50 1.91
CA ALA A 32 -3.46 1.62 2.81
C ALA A 32 -3.83 1.30 4.26
N LEU A 33 -4.99 0.69 4.52
CA LEU A 33 -5.41 0.26 5.85
C LEU A 33 -4.44 -0.74 6.46
N ILE A 34 -4.07 -1.79 5.72
CA ILE A 34 -3.11 -2.79 6.19
C ILE A 34 -1.75 -2.14 6.45
N GLY A 35 -1.25 -1.35 5.50
CA GLY A 35 0.04 -0.66 5.63
C GLY A 35 0.08 0.28 6.84
N LEU A 36 -0.98 1.05 7.06
CA LEU A 36 -1.07 1.97 8.18
C LEU A 36 -1.22 1.22 9.51
N PHE A 37 -2.06 0.19 9.57
CA PHE A 37 -2.28 -0.57 10.80
C PHE A 37 -1.00 -1.26 11.27
N PHE A 38 -0.34 -1.98 10.37
CA PHE A 38 0.91 -2.69 10.68
C PHE A 38 2.13 -1.78 10.73
N GLY A 39 2.09 -0.56 10.18
CA GLY A 39 3.17 0.41 10.30
C GLY A 39 3.06 1.30 11.54
N SER A 40 1.86 1.78 11.86
CA SER A 40 1.63 2.66 13.01
C SER A 40 1.77 1.94 14.35
N TYR A 41 1.41 0.65 14.43
CA TYR A 41 1.58 -0.13 15.66
C TYR A 41 3.05 -0.25 16.11
N PRO A 42 4.00 -0.72 15.29
CA PRO A 42 5.42 -0.76 15.68
C PRO A 42 6.01 0.65 15.84
N ALA A 43 5.62 1.62 15.01
CA ALA A 43 6.08 3.01 15.16
C ALA A 43 5.68 3.60 16.52
N SER A 44 4.46 3.33 16.97
CA SER A 44 3.97 3.76 18.28
C SER A 44 4.69 3.05 19.44
N ARG A 45 5.14 1.80 19.25
CA ARG A 45 6.01 1.11 20.21
C ARG A 45 7.41 1.73 20.25
N ALA A 46 8.00 2.04 19.10
CA ALA A 46 9.31 2.67 18.99
C ALA A 46 9.33 4.06 19.63
N ALA A 47 8.29 4.88 19.38
CA ALA A 47 8.17 6.22 19.95
C ALA A 47 8.00 6.23 21.48
N LYS A 48 7.55 5.12 22.08
CA LYS A 48 7.38 4.96 23.52
C LYS A 48 8.63 4.41 24.22
N LEU A 49 9.64 3.95 23.48
CA LEU A 49 10.94 3.59 24.08
C LEU A 49 11.62 4.86 24.58
N ARG A 50 12.27 4.76 25.74
CA ARG A 50 12.94 5.93 26.34
C ARG A 50 14.06 6.38 25.39
N PRO A 51 14.12 7.66 25.01
CA PRO A 51 15.06 8.16 24.01
C PRO A 51 16.53 7.98 24.41
N ILE A 52 16.82 7.76 25.69
CA ILE A 52 18.17 7.41 26.19
C ILE A 52 18.60 6.00 25.75
N GLU A 53 17.68 5.03 25.68
CA GLU A 53 18.00 3.70 25.13
C GLU A 53 18.12 3.77 23.61
N ALA A 54 17.23 4.49 22.91
CA ALA A 54 17.26 4.66 21.45
C ALA A 54 18.59 5.22 20.90
N LEU A 55 19.27 6.09 21.64
CA LEU A 55 20.59 6.67 21.27
C LEU A 55 21.79 5.83 21.72
N ARG A 56 21.58 4.85 22.61
CA ARG A 56 22.61 3.91 23.09
C ARG A 56 22.34 2.49 22.60
N HIS A 57 21.74 2.36 21.41
CA HIS A 57 21.76 1.10 20.66
C HIS A 57 23.16 0.94 20.08
N GLU A 58 24.09 0.49 20.93
CA GLU A 58 25.04 -0.54 20.53
C GLU A 58 24.37 -1.91 20.70
#